data_AF-A0A432FW48-F1
#
_entry.id   AF-A0A432FW48-F1
#
_cell.length_a   1.000
_cell.length_b   1.000
_cell.length_c   1.000
_cell.angle_alpha   90.00
_cell.angle_beta   90.00
_cell.angle_gamma   90.00
#
_symmetry.space_group_name_H-M   'P 1'
#
loop_
_entity.id
_entity.type
_entity.pdbx_description
1 polymer ?
#
loop_
_entity_poly.entity_id
_entity_poly.type
_entity_poly.pdbx_seq_one_letter_code
_entity_poly.pdbx_strand_id
1 'polypeptide(L)'
;MHRSGTSVLTRVLHLLGAGLGDDLLPAEAGINERGFWEHKHLLSINERLLEALEHTWYDFRPLPENWLKNPFIETLHAEATDFLRQELGNAPLAAIKDPRLCLLLPFWESAASNAGFIPKVVLATRDPSEVAGSLCRRDPLVFQAALMLWLEYSLQAEHDSRGMQRAVVDYATLLSDWRSTVRTLADALEIQWPADPDQAGDAIDRAVDPSLKHQHRNATEKGSSLLSLAEEVHRTLNHSTLDPARMDELRDRFRTLQADCRELTDALAGSTRKLFRLNNELQSLGSAHQQALTTLDKRDRQLEARTREWQQFGKELEYCRSVVTERDEQLQKLTREYEELVSHPMIRVVRKLFMRDRDETDR
;
A
#
# COMPACT_ATOMS: atom_id res chain seq x y z
N MET A 1 -11.06 10.73 -9.60
CA MET A 1 -9.95 11.63 -9.21
C MET A 1 -9.46 11.32 -7.79
N HIS A 2 -8.17 11.54 -7.50
CA HIS A 2 -7.62 11.39 -6.16
C HIS A 2 -8.30 12.37 -5.18
N ARG A 3 -8.40 11.99 -3.89
CA ARG A 3 -9.00 12.82 -2.81
C ARG A 3 -10.48 13.18 -2.98
N SER A 4 -11.19 12.65 -3.99
CA SER A 4 -12.64 12.81 -4.17
C SER A 4 -13.50 11.87 -3.29
N GLY A 5 -12.94 11.27 -2.23
CA GLY A 5 -13.69 10.38 -1.35
C GLY A 5 -13.88 8.95 -1.87
N THR A 6 -13.18 8.56 -2.95
CA THR A 6 -13.26 7.22 -3.54
C THR A 6 -12.97 6.09 -2.53
N SER A 7 -12.03 6.28 -1.61
CA SER A 7 -11.72 5.27 -0.57
C SER A 7 -12.90 5.02 0.38
N VAL A 8 -13.65 6.07 0.77
CA VAL A 8 -14.83 5.93 1.63
C VAL A 8 -15.92 5.20 0.87
N LEU A 9 -16.18 5.61 -0.38
CA LEU A 9 -17.16 4.94 -1.24
C LEU A 9 -16.82 3.46 -1.43
N THR A 10 -15.59 3.13 -1.81
CA THR A 10 -15.16 1.73 -2.00
C THR A 10 -15.31 0.91 -0.72
N ARG A 11 -15.01 1.48 0.45
CA ARG A 11 -15.25 0.82 1.73
C ARG A 11 -16.73 0.53 1.97
N VAL A 12 -17.63 1.47 1.63
CA VAL A 12 -19.08 1.24 1.71
C VAL A 12 -19.51 0.12 0.78
N LEU A 13 -19.07 0.13 -0.48
CA LEU A 13 -19.37 -0.93 -1.45
C LEU A 13 -18.89 -2.31 -0.98
N HIS A 14 -17.71 -2.37 -0.37
CA HIS A 14 -17.17 -3.60 0.20
C HIS A 14 -18.00 -4.12 1.38
N LEU A 15 -18.44 -3.23 2.28
CA LEU A 15 -19.33 -3.59 3.39
C LEU A 15 -20.70 -4.07 2.91
N LEU A 16 -21.13 -3.65 1.72
CA LEU A 16 -22.32 -4.15 1.02
C LEU A 16 -22.06 -5.45 0.24
N GLY A 17 -20.87 -6.03 0.37
CA GLY A 17 -20.52 -7.34 -0.19
C GLY A 17 -19.84 -7.31 -1.56
N ALA A 18 -19.40 -6.14 -2.05
CA ALA A 18 -18.57 -6.10 -3.25
C ALA A 18 -17.16 -6.68 -2.97
N GLY A 19 -16.74 -7.65 -3.78
CA GLY A 19 -15.40 -8.21 -3.76
C GLY A 19 -14.37 -7.24 -4.32
N LEU A 20 -13.24 -7.08 -3.63
CA LEU A 20 -12.14 -6.19 -4.02
C LEU A 20 -10.82 -6.93 -4.33
N GLY A 21 -10.82 -8.26 -4.19
CA GLY A 21 -9.62 -9.08 -4.12
C GLY A 21 -8.94 -9.00 -2.74
N ASP A 22 -7.89 -9.80 -2.55
CA ASP A 22 -7.25 -9.96 -1.24
C ASP A 22 -5.98 -9.11 -1.08
N ASP A 23 -5.31 -8.74 -2.18
CA ASP A 23 -4.03 -8.01 -2.14
C ASP A 23 -4.21 -6.49 -2.28
N LEU A 24 -4.85 -5.89 -1.27
CA LEU A 24 -5.06 -4.44 -1.21
C LEU A 24 -3.83 -3.69 -0.69
N LEU A 25 -3.64 -2.47 -1.17
CA LEU A 25 -2.64 -1.54 -0.64
C LEU A 25 -2.88 -1.27 0.86
N PRO A 26 -1.83 -1.36 1.69
CA PRO A 26 -1.95 -1.10 3.12
C PRO A 26 -2.32 0.37 3.37
N ALA A 27 -2.97 0.64 4.51
CA ALA A 27 -3.16 2.00 4.98
C ALA A 27 -1.81 2.68 5.24
N GLU A 28 -1.74 3.98 5.02
CA GLU A 28 -0.51 4.77 5.19
C GLU A 28 -0.79 5.99 6.07
N ALA A 29 -0.07 6.09 7.19
CA ALA A 29 -0.25 7.15 8.17
C ALA A 29 0.03 8.54 7.56
N GLY A 30 -0.80 9.54 7.85
CA GLY A 30 -0.68 10.88 7.29
C GLY A 30 -1.05 11.02 5.80
N ILE A 31 -1.16 9.93 5.05
CA ILE A 31 -1.60 9.93 3.64
C ILE A 31 -3.03 9.44 3.51
N ASN A 32 -3.31 8.21 3.93
CA ASN A 32 -4.63 7.59 3.97
C ASN A 32 -4.71 6.49 5.04
N GLU A 33 -4.98 6.93 6.27
CA GLU A 33 -5.04 6.08 7.48
C GLU A 33 -6.14 5.03 7.45
N ARG A 34 -7.18 5.21 6.61
CA ARG A 34 -8.32 4.30 6.51
C ARG A 34 -8.21 3.30 5.35
N GLY A 35 -7.02 3.19 4.76
CA GLY A 35 -6.74 2.26 3.66
C GLY A 35 -7.07 2.84 2.29
N PHE A 36 -6.28 2.47 1.28
CA PHE A 36 -6.52 2.89 -0.10
C PHE A 36 -7.65 2.11 -0.75
N TRP A 37 -7.88 0.84 -0.38
CA TRP A 37 -8.85 -0.02 -1.07
C TRP A 37 -8.56 -0.13 -2.59
N GLU A 38 -7.29 -0.07 -2.94
CA GLU A 38 -6.76 -0.22 -4.30
C GLU A 38 -6.01 -1.54 -4.34
N HIS A 39 -6.30 -2.39 -5.32
CA HIS A 39 -5.60 -3.66 -5.49
C HIS A 39 -4.19 -3.40 -6.02
N LYS A 40 -3.17 -4.07 -5.48
CA LYS A 40 -1.76 -3.80 -5.86
C LYS A 40 -1.49 -4.12 -7.33
N HIS A 41 -2.04 -5.22 -7.83
CA HIS A 41 -1.88 -5.61 -9.23
C HIS A 41 -2.56 -4.62 -10.19
N LEU A 42 -3.76 -4.14 -9.84
CA LEU A 42 -4.47 -3.08 -10.56
C LEU A 42 -3.63 -1.80 -10.65
N LEU A 43 -3.07 -1.36 -9.52
CA LEU A 43 -2.20 -0.19 -9.48
C LEU A 43 -0.98 -0.38 -10.40
N SER A 44 -0.32 -1.54 -10.33
CA SER A 44 0.86 -1.85 -11.16
C SER A 44 0.54 -1.79 -12.65
N ILE A 45 -0.61 -2.34 -13.08
CA ILE A 45 -1.06 -2.27 -14.47
C ILE A 45 -1.28 -0.80 -14.87
N ASN A 46 -1.96 -0.01 -14.04
CA ASN A 46 -2.21 1.40 -14.32
C ASN A 46 -0.93 2.24 -14.41
N GLU A 47 0.06 1.98 -13.55
CA GLU A 47 1.36 2.66 -13.60
C GLU A 47 2.11 2.32 -14.88
N ARG A 48 2.15 1.05 -15.28
CA ARG A 48 2.77 0.59 -16.54
C ARG A 48 2.05 1.13 -17.78
N LEU A 49 0.72 1.25 -17.73
CA LEU A 49 -0.06 1.90 -18.79
C LEU A 49 0.34 3.36 -18.95
N LEU A 50 0.35 4.13 -17.86
CA LEU A 50 0.72 5.54 -17.92
C LEU A 50 2.18 5.71 -18.35
N GLU A 51 3.10 4.89 -17.85
CA GLU A 51 4.51 4.91 -18.26
C GLU A 51 4.68 4.65 -19.76
N ALA A 52 3.97 3.66 -20.32
CA ALA A 52 3.98 3.37 -21.75
C ALA A 52 3.43 4.51 -22.62
N LEU A 53 2.64 5.41 -22.02
CA LEU A 53 2.11 6.61 -22.64
C LEU A 53 2.93 7.86 -22.33
N GLU A 54 4.07 7.72 -21.64
CA GLU A 54 4.89 8.82 -21.12
C GLU A 54 4.14 9.78 -20.19
N HIS A 55 3.08 9.29 -19.56
CA HIS A 55 2.23 10.00 -18.61
C HIS A 55 2.52 9.60 -17.17
N THR A 56 1.99 10.40 -16.26
CA THR A 56 2.02 10.15 -14.82
C THR A 56 0.67 10.55 -14.23
N TRP A 57 0.38 10.15 -12.98
CA TRP A 57 -0.93 10.44 -12.39
C TRP A 57 -1.20 11.94 -12.20
N TYR A 58 -0.15 12.76 -12.06
CA TYR A 58 -0.22 14.21 -11.97
C TYR A 58 -0.01 14.91 -13.32
N ASP A 59 -0.13 14.19 -14.43
CA ASP A 59 -0.18 14.78 -15.76
C ASP A 59 -1.63 15.20 -16.07
N PHE A 60 -1.81 16.47 -16.41
CA PHE A 60 -3.09 17.03 -16.80
C PHE A 60 -3.15 17.29 -18.32
N ARG A 61 -2.28 16.64 -19.10
CA ARG A 61 -2.40 16.57 -20.55
C ARG A 61 -3.38 15.46 -20.94
N PRO A 62 -4.12 15.63 -22.04
CA PRO A 62 -4.90 14.54 -22.59
C PRO A 62 -3.99 13.37 -22.98
N LEU A 63 -4.47 12.14 -22.77
CA LEU A 63 -3.79 10.95 -23.27
C LEU A 63 -3.63 11.01 -24.80
N PRO A 64 -2.59 10.37 -25.37
CA PRO A 64 -2.37 10.36 -26.81
C PRO A 64 -3.59 9.79 -27.56
N GLU A 65 -3.90 10.35 -28.73
CA GLU A 65 -4.92 9.76 -29.60
C GLU A 65 -4.56 8.31 -29.96
N ASN A 66 -5.56 7.43 -30.06
CA ASN A 66 -5.38 6.02 -30.39
C ASN A 66 -4.43 5.24 -29.45
N TRP A 67 -4.21 5.70 -28.22
CA TRP A 67 -3.29 5.06 -27.26
C TRP A 67 -3.54 3.55 -27.06
N LEU A 68 -4.80 3.11 -27.13
CA LEU A 68 -5.19 1.69 -27.07
C LEU A 68 -4.55 0.80 -28.16
N LYS A 69 -4.08 1.37 -29.28
CA LYS A 69 -3.43 0.63 -30.37
C LYS A 69 -1.95 0.33 -30.13
N ASN A 70 -1.39 0.74 -28.99
CA ASN A 70 -0.01 0.45 -28.64
C ASN A 70 0.16 -1.07 -28.38
N PRO A 71 1.10 -1.77 -29.04
CA PRO A 71 1.28 -3.22 -28.85
C PRO A 71 1.60 -3.64 -27.41
N PHE A 72 2.28 -2.80 -26.63
CA PHE A 72 2.54 -3.08 -25.22
C PHE A 72 1.27 -2.95 -24.36
N ILE A 73 0.30 -2.14 -24.79
CA ILE A 73 -0.99 -2.02 -24.10
C ILE A 73 -1.86 -3.24 -24.35
N GLU A 74 -1.72 -3.91 -25.49
CA GLU A 74 -2.38 -5.19 -25.76
C GLU A 74 -1.90 -6.29 -24.79
N THR A 75 -0.60 -6.36 -24.47
CA THR A 75 -0.10 -7.33 -23.49
C THR A 75 -0.60 -7.03 -22.08
N LEU A 76 -0.66 -5.75 -21.71
CA LEU A 76 -1.27 -5.31 -20.45
C LEU A 76 -2.77 -5.61 -20.38
N HIS A 77 -3.47 -5.55 -21.52
CA HIS A 77 -4.90 -5.86 -21.59
C HIS A 77 -5.19 -7.33 -21.28
N ALA A 78 -4.40 -8.24 -21.85
CA ALA A 78 -4.48 -9.66 -21.51
C ALA A 78 -4.21 -9.90 -20.02
N GLU A 79 -3.17 -9.26 -19.47
CA GLU A 79 -2.84 -9.32 -18.04
C GLU A 79 -4.00 -8.79 -17.16
N ALA A 80 -4.60 -7.66 -17.53
CA ALA A 80 -5.74 -7.08 -16.83
C ALA A 80 -6.98 -7.99 -16.88
N THR A 81 -7.24 -8.61 -18.02
CA THR A 81 -8.34 -9.57 -18.20
C THR A 81 -8.17 -10.78 -17.29
N ASP A 82 -6.95 -11.33 -17.23
CA ASP A 82 -6.65 -12.47 -16.37
C ASP A 82 -6.71 -12.11 -14.88
N PHE A 83 -6.19 -10.93 -14.51
CA PHE A 83 -6.33 -10.38 -13.15
C PHE A 83 -7.79 -10.33 -12.71
N LEU A 84 -8.67 -9.73 -13.51
CA LEU A 84 -10.10 -9.62 -13.18
C LEU A 84 -10.75 -10.99 -13.02
N ARG A 85 -10.41 -11.95 -13.89
CA ARG A 85 -10.97 -13.31 -13.82
C ARG A 85 -10.51 -14.06 -12.57
N GLN A 86 -9.22 -13.97 -12.24
CA GLN A 86 -8.61 -14.72 -11.13
C GLN A 86 -8.99 -14.14 -9.77
N GLU A 87 -8.85 -12.82 -9.62
CA GLU A 87 -9.01 -12.14 -8.32
C GLU A 87 -10.47 -11.84 -8.00
N LEU A 88 -11.31 -11.60 -9.02
CA LEU A 88 -12.67 -11.11 -8.83
C LEU A 88 -13.75 -12.03 -9.40
N GLY A 89 -13.39 -13.06 -10.18
CA GLY A 89 -14.35 -13.89 -10.91
C GLY A 89 -15.32 -14.71 -10.05
N ASN A 90 -14.99 -14.93 -8.78
CA ASN A 90 -15.86 -15.65 -7.83
C ASN A 90 -16.80 -14.73 -7.04
N ALA A 91 -16.63 -13.41 -7.14
CA ALA A 91 -17.47 -12.46 -6.40
C ALA A 91 -18.80 -12.26 -7.13
N PRO A 92 -19.96 -12.33 -6.43
CA PRO A 92 -21.26 -12.07 -7.04
C PRO A 92 -21.40 -10.62 -7.53
N LEU A 93 -20.67 -9.71 -6.89
CA LEU A 93 -20.47 -8.34 -7.30
C LEU A 93 -19.01 -7.98 -7.00
N ALA A 94 -18.30 -7.42 -7.98
CA ALA A 94 -16.91 -7.00 -7.83
C ALA A 94 -16.77 -5.49 -8.03
N ALA A 95 -15.78 -4.90 -7.39
CA ALA A 95 -15.40 -3.52 -7.62
C ALA A 95 -13.88 -3.38 -7.71
N ILE A 96 -13.43 -2.63 -8.70
CA ILE A 96 -12.06 -2.14 -8.78
C ILE A 96 -12.04 -0.64 -8.50
N LYS A 97 -10.99 -0.17 -7.84
CA LYS A 97 -10.79 1.24 -7.59
C LYS A 97 -9.33 1.59 -7.77
N ASP A 98 -9.10 2.60 -8.59
CA ASP A 98 -7.89 3.41 -8.70
C ASP A 98 -8.35 4.75 -9.29
N PRO A 99 -7.96 5.90 -8.75
CA PRO A 99 -8.31 7.20 -9.34
C PRO A 99 -7.99 7.34 -10.83
N ARG A 100 -6.96 6.66 -11.34
CA ARG A 100 -6.52 6.65 -12.75
C ARG A 100 -7.50 5.92 -13.67
N LEU A 101 -8.43 5.13 -13.14
CA LEU A 101 -9.53 4.56 -13.92
C LEU A 101 -10.33 5.67 -14.63
N CYS A 102 -10.36 6.89 -14.09
CA CYS A 102 -10.94 8.05 -14.76
C CYS A 102 -10.33 8.34 -16.15
N LEU A 103 -9.03 8.07 -16.33
CA LEU A 103 -8.31 8.30 -17.58
C LEU A 103 -8.23 7.04 -18.43
N LEU A 104 -8.20 5.87 -17.78
CA LEU A 104 -7.96 4.57 -18.39
C LEU A 104 -9.24 3.75 -18.60
N LEU A 105 -10.41 4.37 -18.41
CA LEU A 105 -11.70 3.67 -18.43
C LEU A 105 -11.92 2.82 -19.70
N PRO A 106 -11.64 3.31 -20.94
CA PRO A 106 -11.83 2.50 -22.14
C PRO A 106 -11.04 1.18 -22.15
N PHE A 107 -9.84 1.16 -21.56
CA PHE A 107 -9.04 -0.06 -21.43
C PHE A 107 -9.70 -1.05 -20.45
N TRP A 108 -10.14 -0.55 -19.30
CA TRP A 108 -10.72 -1.38 -18.24
C TRP A 108 -12.13 -1.88 -18.57
N GLU A 109 -12.93 -1.08 -19.27
CA GLU A 109 -14.23 -1.50 -19.80
C GLU A 109 -14.07 -2.74 -20.70
N SER A 110 -13.13 -2.68 -21.64
CA SER A 110 -12.86 -3.78 -22.55
C SER A 110 -12.28 -5.00 -21.81
N ALA A 111 -11.33 -4.81 -20.90
CA ALA A 111 -10.75 -5.90 -20.12
C ALA A 111 -11.79 -6.60 -19.23
N ALA A 112 -12.67 -5.83 -18.57
CA ALA A 112 -13.76 -6.36 -17.76
C ALA A 112 -14.76 -7.18 -18.60
N SER A 113 -15.13 -6.66 -19.77
CA SER A 113 -16.00 -7.37 -20.72
C SER A 113 -15.38 -8.70 -21.18
N ASN A 114 -14.08 -8.71 -21.50
CA ASN A 114 -13.35 -9.94 -21.89
C ASN A 114 -13.15 -10.93 -20.73
N ALA A 115 -13.16 -10.43 -19.49
CA ALA A 115 -13.14 -11.26 -18.29
C ALA A 115 -14.52 -11.85 -17.96
N GLY A 116 -15.59 -11.44 -18.67
CA GLY A 116 -16.95 -11.94 -18.50
C GLY A 116 -17.81 -11.09 -17.55
N PHE A 117 -17.35 -9.89 -17.16
CA PHE A 117 -18.13 -8.95 -16.35
C PHE A 117 -18.98 -8.04 -17.23
N ILE A 118 -20.06 -7.51 -16.64
CA ILE A 118 -20.82 -6.39 -17.19
C ILE A 118 -20.34 -5.13 -16.47
N PRO A 119 -19.45 -4.32 -17.07
CA PRO A 119 -18.85 -3.19 -16.37
C PRO A 119 -19.87 -2.06 -16.13
N LYS A 120 -19.85 -1.52 -14.92
CA LYS A 120 -20.68 -0.38 -14.50
C LYS A 120 -19.80 0.66 -13.80
N VAL A 121 -20.17 1.93 -13.88
CA VAL A 121 -19.31 3.05 -13.42
C VAL A 121 -19.93 3.82 -12.26
N VAL A 122 -19.12 4.10 -11.24
CA VAL A 122 -19.48 5.06 -10.19
C VAL A 122 -18.53 6.24 -10.21
N LEU A 123 -19.04 7.40 -10.60
CA LEU A 123 -18.30 8.65 -10.62
C LEU A 123 -18.35 9.31 -9.24
N ALA A 124 -17.31 9.10 -8.44
CA ALA A 124 -17.16 9.78 -7.16
C ALA A 124 -16.73 11.24 -7.37
N THR A 125 -17.56 12.19 -6.96
CA THR A 125 -17.32 13.62 -7.08
C THR A 125 -17.19 14.27 -5.71
N ARG A 126 -16.49 15.41 -5.67
CA ARG A 126 -16.32 16.25 -4.49
C ARG A 126 -16.01 17.66 -4.95
N ASP A 127 -16.34 18.66 -4.12
CA ASP A 127 -16.03 20.06 -4.37
C ASP A 127 -14.55 20.21 -4.84
N PRO A 128 -14.32 20.82 -6.00
CA PRO A 128 -12.99 20.88 -6.62
C PRO A 128 -12.00 21.68 -5.77
N SER A 129 -12.45 22.68 -5.01
CA SER A 129 -11.60 23.47 -4.12
C SER A 129 -11.11 22.66 -2.92
N GLU A 130 -11.98 21.80 -2.38
CA GLU A 130 -11.60 20.87 -1.30
C GLU A 130 -10.60 19.83 -1.80
N VAL A 131 -10.84 19.26 -2.99
CA VAL A 131 -9.92 18.29 -3.59
C VAL A 131 -8.57 18.92 -3.86
N ALA A 132 -8.53 20.10 -4.49
CA ALA A 132 -7.29 20.81 -4.76
C ALA A 132 -6.52 21.13 -3.47
N GLY A 133 -7.19 21.68 -2.45
CA GLY A 133 -6.56 21.93 -1.15
C GLY A 133 -6.09 20.66 -0.43
N SER A 134 -6.76 19.53 -0.64
CA SER A 134 -6.32 18.23 -0.10
C SER A 134 -5.13 17.62 -0.85
N LEU A 135 -4.97 17.92 -2.14
CA LEU A 135 -3.83 17.50 -2.95
C LEU A 135 -2.60 18.34 -2.62
N CYS A 136 -2.72 19.67 -2.59
CA CYS A 136 -1.60 20.57 -2.26
C CYS A 136 -0.99 20.33 -0.87
N ARG A 137 -1.77 19.77 0.08
CA ARG A 137 -1.25 19.36 1.40
C ARG A 137 -0.45 18.06 1.37
N ARG A 138 -0.78 17.16 0.44
CA ARG A 138 -0.16 15.84 0.31
C ARG A 138 1.06 15.89 -0.61
N ASP A 139 0.91 16.59 -1.73
CA ASP A 139 1.85 16.61 -2.85
C ASP A 139 2.38 18.03 -3.06
N PRO A 140 3.58 18.20 -3.62
CA PRO A 140 4.16 19.50 -3.95
C PRO A 140 3.51 20.12 -5.21
N LEU A 141 2.18 20.21 -5.21
CA LEU A 141 1.37 20.78 -6.28
C LEU A 141 0.86 22.17 -5.89
N VAL A 142 0.88 23.10 -6.84
CA VAL A 142 0.16 24.38 -6.71
C VAL A 142 -1.33 24.18 -6.94
N PHE A 143 -2.16 25.06 -6.37
CA PHE A 143 -3.62 24.92 -6.38
C PHE A 143 -4.20 24.85 -7.80
N GLN A 144 -3.69 25.67 -8.73
CA GLN A 144 -4.12 25.69 -10.12
C GLN A 144 -3.81 24.37 -10.84
N ALA A 145 -2.64 23.77 -10.59
CA ALA A 145 -2.29 22.46 -11.15
C ALA A 145 -3.21 21.36 -10.60
N ALA A 146 -3.56 21.42 -9.31
CA ALA A 146 -4.52 20.48 -8.72
C ALA A 146 -5.94 20.63 -9.30
N LEU A 147 -6.37 21.85 -9.66
CA LEU A 147 -7.63 22.08 -10.37
C LEU A 147 -7.59 21.56 -11.82
N MET A 148 -6.49 21.77 -12.54
CA MET A 148 -6.30 21.20 -13.89
C MET A 148 -6.41 19.67 -13.85
N LEU A 149 -5.79 19.03 -12.87
CA LEU A 149 -5.90 17.58 -12.67
C LEU A 149 -7.32 17.14 -12.36
N TRP A 150 -8.01 17.86 -11.47
CA TRP A 150 -9.39 17.53 -11.14
C TRP A 150 -10.30 17.63 -12.37
N LEU A 151 -10.13 18.65 -13.20
CA LEU A 151 -10.87 18.84 -14.43
C LEU A 151 -10.57 17.73 -15.44
N GLU A 152 -9.30 17.43 -15.71
CA GLU A 152 -8.91 16.36 -16.63
C GLU A 152 -9.55 15.02 -16.24
N TYR A 153 -9.38 14.60 -14.98
CA TYR A 153 -9.92 13.33 -14.51
C TYR A 153 -11.45 13.31 -14.54
N SER A 154 -12.12 14.38 -14.13
CA SER A 154 -13.58 14.38 -14.01
C SER A 154 -14.26 14.46 -15.38
N LEU A 155 -13.74 15.30 -16.28
CA LEU A 155 -14.25 15.42 -17.65
C LEU A 155 -13.98 14.18 -18.47
N GLN A 156 -12.80 13.57 -18.34
CA GLN A 156 -12.47 12.34 -19.07
C GLN A 156 -13.30 11.15 -18.58
N ALA A 157 -13.47 10.99 -17.25
CA ALA A 157 -14.30 9.94 -16.69
C ALA A 157 -15.78 10.09 -17.08
N GLU A 158 -16.29 11.33 -17.10
CA GLU A 158 -17.65 11.57 -17.59
C GLU A 158 -17.77 11.21 -19.07
N HIS A 159 -16.89 11.74 -19.92
CA HIS A 159 -16.95 11.50 -21.35
C HIS A 159 -16.89 10.01 -21.70
N ASP A 160 -15.91 9.29 -21.17
CA ASP A 160 -15.67 7.88 -21.54
C ASP A 160 -16.70 6.92 -20.93
N SER A 161 -17.42 7.32 -19.88
CA SER A 161 -18.46 6.47 -19.27
C SER A 161 -19.83 6.59 -19.92
N ARG A 162 -20.04 7.47 -20.92
CA ARG A 162 -21.37 7.74 -21.51
C ARG A 162 -22.05 6.52 -22.13
N GLY A 163 -21.26 5.57 -22.64
CA GLY A 163 -21.76 4.32 -23.22
C GLY A 163 -22.12 3.25 -22.18
N MET A 164 -21.88 3.51 -20.89
CA MET A 164 -21.99 2.54 -19.82
C MET A 164 -23.11 2.90 -18.86
N GLN A 165 -23.60 1.90 -18.13
CA GLN A 165 -24.45 2.15 -16.99
C GLN A 165 -23.64 2.80 -15.87
N ARG A 166 -24.03 4.01 -15.47
CA ARG A 166 -23.25 4.85 -14.57
C ARG A 166 -24.10 5.59 -13.56
N ALA A 167 -23.50 5.90 -12.42
CA ALA A 167 -24.07 6.75 -11.39
C ALA A 167 -23.03 7.76 -10.88
N VAL A 168 -23.50 8.92 -10.44
CA VAL A 168 -22.65 9.95 -9.81
C VAL A 168 -22.92 9.94 -8.31
N VAL A 169 -21.87 9.96 -7.50
CA VAL A 169 -21.96 10.03 -6.03
C VAL A 169 -21.15 11.21 -5.54
N ASP A 170 -21.83 12.24 -5.04
CA ASP A 170 -21.17 13.34 -4.35
C ASP A 170 -20.74 12.92 -2.95
N TYR A 171 -19.49 13.24 -2.61
CA TYR A 171 -18.89 12.92 -1.32
C TYR A 171 -19.68 13.49 -0.14
N ALA A 172 -20.19 14.72 -0.24
CA ALA A 172 -20.95 15.32 0.87
C ALA A 172 -22.31 14.63 1.05
N THR A 173 -22.95 14.21 -0.03
CA THR A 173 -24.18 13.41 0.02
C THR A 173 -23.93 12.04 0.64
N LEU A 174 -22.87 11.34 0.22
CA LEU A 174 -22.48 10.05 0.81
C LEU A 174 -22.22 10.18 2.32
N LEU A 175 -21.54 11.25 2.77
CA LEU A 175 -21.26 11.47 4.18
C LEU A 175 -22.49 11.82 5.02
N SER A 176 -23.51 12.44 4.43
CA SER A 176 -24.69 12.91 5.15
C SER A 176 -25.85 11.91 5.15
N ASP A 177 -26.02 11.16 4.06
CA ASP A 177 -27.05 10.15 3.92
C ASP A 177 -26.57 8.99 3.02
N TRP A 178 -25.71 8.15 3.56
CA TRP A 178 -25.23 6.97 2.84
C TRP A 178 -26.36 6.00 2.52
N ARG A 179 -27.42 5.91 3.35
CA ARG A 179 -28.54 4.96 3.18
C ARG A 179 -29.34 5.28 1.92
N SER A 180 -29.67 6.55 1.69
CA SER A 180 -30.29 6.98 0.43
C SER A 180 -29.34 6.85 -0.75
N THR A 181 -28.04 7.16 -0.55
CA THR A 181 -27.02 7.07 -1.58
C THR A 181 -26.88 5.64 -2.12
N VAL A 182 -26.76 4.63 -1.26
CA VAL A 182 -26.56 3.23 -1.70
C VAL A 182 -27.81 2.62 -2.34
N ARG A 183 -29.01 3.08 -1.96
CA ARG A 183 -30.27 2.69 -2.63
C ARG A 183 -30.34 3.27 -4.04
N THR A 184 -30.14 4.58 -4.15
CA THR A 184 -30.10 5.27 -5.45
C THR A 184 -29.02 4.68 -6.37
N LEU A 185 -27.87 4.30 -5.80
CA LEU A 185 -26.79 3.66 -6.53
C LEU A 185 -27.18 2.28 -7.05
N ALA A 186 -27.83 1.45 -6.24
CA ALA A 186 -28.32 0.14 -6.67
C ALA A 186 -29.34 0.26 -7.82
N ASP A 187 -30.27 1.21 -7.71
CA ASP A 187 -31.29 1.45 -8.73
C ASP A 187 -30.67 1.95 -10.04
N ALA A 188 -29.79 2.97 -9.97
CA ALA A 188 -29.14 3.55 -11.16
C ALA A 188 -28.22 2.56 -11.86
N LEU A 189 -27.56 1.69 -11.09
CA LEU A 189 -26.70 0.64 -11.61
C LEU A 189 -27.45 -0.67 -11.91
N GLU A 190 -28.75 -0.78 -11.65
CA GLU A 190 -29.52 -2.04 -11.78
C GLU A 190 -28.77 -3.24 -11.18
N ILE A 191 -28.34 -3.10 -9.93
CA ILE A 191 -27.67 -4.17 -9.17
C ILE A 191 -28.43 -4.47 -7.88
N GLN A 192 -28.15 -5.65 -7.33
CA GLN A 192 -28.53 -6.01 -5.97
C GLN A 192 -27.27 -6.10 -5.12
N TRP A 193 -27.30 -5.48 -3.94
CA TRP A 193 -26.21 -5.63 -2.99
C TRP A 193 -26.15 -7.07 -2.48
N PRO A 194 -24.98 -7.73 -2.50
CA PRO A 194 -24.84 -9.07 -1.94
C PRO A 194 -25.13 -9.13 -0.43
N ALA A 195 -24.84 -8.05 0.30
CA ALA A 195 -25.20 -7.89 1.71
C ALA A 195 -26.33 -6.86 1.87
N ASP A 196 -27.21 -7.13 2.85
CA ASP A 196 -28.31 -6.25 3.20
C ASP A 196 -27.78 -4.93 3.81
N PRO A 197 -28.09 -3.75 3.22
CA PRO A 197 -27.67 -2.46 3.75
C PRO A 197 -28.09 -2.22 5.21
N ASP A 198 -29.24 -2.74 5.65
CA ASP A 198 -29.71 -2.54 7.02
C ASP A 198 -28.85 -3.34 8.02
N GLN A 199 -28.37 -4.52 7.62
CA GLN A 199 -27.47 -5.34 8.44
C GLN A 199 -26.05 -4.77 8.49
N ALA A 200 -25.58 -4.18 7.39
CA ALA A 200 -24.27 -3.54 7.31
C ALA A 200 -24.23 -2.13 7.96
N GLY A 201 -25.38 -1.61 8.40
CA GLY A 201 -25.55 -0.21 8.78
C GLY A 201 -24.57 0.31 9.83
N ASP A 202 -24.38 -0.41 10.93
CA ASP A 202 -23.46 -0.01 12.00
C ASP A 202 -22.00 0.06 11.54
N ALA A 203 -21.58 -0.85 10.65
CA ALA A 203 -20.23 -0.86 10.11
C ALA A 203 -20.02 0.30 9.12
N ILE A 204 -21.06 0.61 8.33
CA ILE A 204 -21.04 1.73 7.38
C ILE A 204 -21.08 3.07 8.13
N ASP A 205 -21.89 3.23 9.17
CA ASP A 205 -21.93 4.43 10.01
C ASP A 205 -20.54 4.74 10.62
N ARG A 206 -19.77 3.72 11.00
CA ARG A 206 -18.36 3.90 11.45
C ARG A 206 -17.39 4.22 10.32
N ALA A 207 -17.67 3.77 9.10
CA ALA A 207 -16.83 4.03 7.94
C ALA A 207 -16.98 5.46 7.41
N VAL A 208 -18.23 5.93 7.40
CA VAL A 208 -18.70 7.24 6.95
C VAL A 208 -18.66 8.20 8.14
N ASP A 209 -17.45 8.63 8.53
CA ASP A 209 -17.28 9.56 9.66
C ASP A 209 -17.50 11.02 9.20
N PRO A 210 -18.57 11.69 9.67
CA PRO A 210 -18.88 13.06 9.24
C PRO A 210 -17.84 14.09 9.71
N SER A 211 -17.04 13.77 10.73
CA SER A 211 -15.97 14.65 11.22
C SER A 211 -14.83 14.80 10.19
N LEU A 212 -14.76 13.93 9.17
CA LEU A 212 -13.82 14.11 8.06
C LEU A 212 -14.16 15.28 7.12
N LYS A 213 -15.28 15.98 7.33
CA LYS A 213 -15.66 17.20 6.58
C LYS A 213 -14.87 18.46 7.01
N HIS A 214 -13.74 18.31 7.72
CA HIS A 214 -12.93 19.43 8.22
C HIS A 214 -11.99 20.07 7.17
N GLN A 215 -12.40 20.16 5.91
CA GLN A 215 -11.65 20.93 4.91
C GLN A 215 -12.42 22.20 4.57
N HIS A 216 -12.12 23.26 5.32
CA HIS A 216 -12.57 24.61 5.00
C HIS A 216 -12.07 25.01 3.60
N ARG A 217 -12.97 25.56 2.78
CA ARG A 217 -12.65 26.29 1.55
C ARG A 217 -11.47 27.22 1.82
N ASN A 218 -10.37 27.08 1.06
CA ASN A 218 -9.31 28.08 1.07
C ASN A 218 -9.89 29.38 0.49
N ALA A 219 -10.21 30.33 1.36
CA ALA A 219 -10.90 31.57 1.03
C ALA A 219 -10.08 32.55 0.17
N THR A 220 -8.81 32.22 -0.13
CA THR A 220 -7.84 33.12 -0.73
C THR A 220 -7.87 33.20 -2.26
N GLU A 221 -8.62 32.35 -2.96
CA GLU A 221 -8.70 32.37 -4.44
C GLU A 221 -10.15 32.43 -4.98
N LYS A 222 -11.04 33.20 -4.33
CA LYS A 222 -12.33 33.54 -4.95
C LYS A 222 -12.07 34.32 -6.25
N GLY A 223 -12.47 33.76 -7.40
CA GLY A 223 -12.52 34.48 -8.68
C GLY A 223 -11.54 34.02 -9.76
N SER A 224 -10.83 32.89 -9.61
CA SER A 224 -10.09 32.33 -10.75
C SER A 224 -11.04 31.73 -11.79
N SER A 225 -10.79 31.98 -13.07
CA SER A 225 -11.59 31.41 -14.18
C SER A 225 -11.57 29.88 -14.17
N LEU A 226 -10.42 29.30 -13.79
CA LEU A 226 -10.23 27.86 -13.68
C LEU A 226 -11.06 27.23 -12.55
N LEU A 227 -11.09 27.86 -11.35
CA LEU A 227 -11.93 27.38 -10.25
C LEU A 227 -13.40 27.48 -10.62
N SER A 228 -13.81 28.58 -11.27
CA SER A 228 -15.19 28.76 -11.72
C SER A 228 -15.61 27.67 -12.73
N LEU A 229 -14.72 27.30 -13.65
CA LEU A 229 -14.93 26.18 -14.57
C LEU A 229 -15.06 24.84 -13.83
N ALA A 230 -14.18 24.57 -12.87
CA ALA A 230 -14.23 23.35 -12.05
C ALA A 230 -15.52 23.25 -11.23
N GLU A 231 -15.94 24.35 -10.58
CA GLU A 231 -17.20 24.43 -9.83
C GLU A 231 -18.42 24.23 -10.75
N GLU A 232 -18.35 24.72 -11.98
CA GLU A 232 -19.41 24.52 -12.98
C GLU A 232 -19.49 23.07 -13.45
N VAL A 233 -18.37 22.40 -13.69
CA VAL A 233 -18.31 20.96 -13.98
C VAL A 233 -18.85 20.16 -12.80
N HIS A 234 -18.44 20.46 -11.56
CA HIS A 234 -18.92 19.77 -10.36
C HIS A 234 -20.43 19.91 -10.17
N ARG A 235 -20.99 21.12 -10.37
CA ARG A 235 -22.44 21.34 -10.32
C ARG A 235 -23.17 20.57 -11.42
N THR A 236 -22.62 20.55 -12.63
CA THR A 236 -23.25 19.84 -13.77
C THR A 236 -23.25 18.33 -13.56
N LEU A 237 -22.14 17.76 -13.08
CA LEU A 237 -22.02 16.34 -12.74
C LEU A 237 -23.03 15.89 -11.67
N ASN A 238 -23.30 16.75 -10.68
CA ASN A 238 -24.20 16.44 -9.57
C ASN A 238 -25.64 16.91 -9.79
N HIS A 239 -25.97 17.37 -11.00
CA HIS A 239 -27.34 17.71 -11.35
C HIS A 239 -28.18 16.42 -11.52
N SER A 240 -29.47 16.48 -11.19
CA SER A 240 -30.38 15.31 -11.28
C SER A 240 -30.50 14.74 -12.68
N THR A 241 -30.28 15.57 -13.69
CA THR A 241 -30.22 15.19 -15.09
C THR A 241 -28.93 15.74 -15.66
N LEU A 242 -28.02 14.83 -15.99
CA LEU A 242 -26.73 15.17 -16.59
C LEU A 242 -26.94 15.47 -18.08
N ASP A 243 -26.71 16.72 -18.49
CA ASP A 243 -26.80 17.15 -19.89
C ASP A 243 -25.44 16.92 -20.59
N PRO A 244 -25.33 15.95 -21.53
CA PRO A 244 -24.08 15.67 -22.23
C PRO A 244 -23.59 16.86 -23.05
N ALA A 245 -24.50 17.64 -23.66
CA ALA A 245 -24.12 18.78 -24.48
C ALA A 245 -23.46 19.89 -23.64
N ARG A 246 -23.98 20.11 -22.42
CA ARG A 246 -23.35 21.04 -21.47
C ARG A 246 -21.98 20.53 -21.01
N MET A 247 -21.84 19.23 -20.77
CA MET A 247 -20.54 18.65 -20.41
C MET A 247 -19.52 18.76 -21.54
N ASP A 248 -19.94 18.61 -22.80
CA ASP A 248 -19.09 18.80 -23.97
C ASP A 248 -18.63 20.25 -24.10
N GLU A 249 -19.51 21.23 -23.92
CA GLU A 249 -19.13 22.64 -23.91
C GLU A 249 -18.07 22.95 -22.83
N LEU A 250 -18.25 22.41 -21.61
CA LEU A 250 -17.29 22.59 -20.51
C LEU A 250 -15.95 21.91 -20.80
N ARG A 251 -16.00 20.73 -21.42
CA ARG A 251 -14.81 20.00 -21.88
C ARG A 251 -14.06 20.79 -22.95
N ASP A 252 -14.76 21.34 -23.94
CA ASP A 252 -14.14 22.14 -25.02
C ASP A 252 -13.52 23.43 -24.49
N ARG A 253 -14.17 24.10 -23.54
CA ARG A 253 -13.59 25.25 -22.81
C ARG A 253 -12.29 24.86 -22.10
N PHE A 254 -12.27 23.71 -21.44
CA PHE A 254 -11.07 23.20 -20.77
C PHE A 254 -9.95 22.83 -21.76
N ARG A 255 -10.30 22.15 -22.86
CA ARG A 255 -9.36 21.78 -23.92
C ARG A 255 -8.76 23.01 -24.60
N THR A 256 -9.54 24.08 -24.79
CA THR A 256 -9.05 25.38 -25.28
C THR A 256 -8.02 25.97 -24.32
N LEU A 257 -8.31 26.00 -23.02
CA LEU A 257 -7.37 26.49 -22.00
C LEU A 257 -6.05 25.69 -21.99
N GLN A 258 -6.13 24.36 -22.12
CA GLN A 258 -4.94 23.50 -22.23
C GLN A 258 -4.14 23.78 -23.50
N ALA A 259 -4.83 24.01 -24.63
CA ALA A 259 -4.18 24.34 -25.90
C ALA A 259 -3.47 25.69 -25.86
N ASP A 260 -4.10 26.72 -25.29
CA ASP A 260 -3.54 28.06 -25.13
C ASP A 260 -2.28 28.06 -24.26
N CYS A 261 -2.20 27.14 -23.30
CA CYS A 261 -1.07 26.98 -22.38
C CYS A 261 -0.22 25.73 -22.68
N ARG A 262 -0.25 25.19 -23.90
CA ARG A 262 0.37 23.90 -24.23
C ARG A 262 1.86 23.83 -23.93
N GLU A 263 2.65 24.80 -24.40
CA GLU A 263 4.10 24.81 -24.18
C GLU A 263 4.46 24.84 -22.68
N LEU A 264 3.77 25.67 -21.91
CA LEU A 264 3.88 25.74 -20.45
C LEU A 264 3.47 24.42 -19.79
N THR A 265 2.37 23.84 -20.26
CA THR A 265 1.83 22.57 -19.77
C THR A 265 2.82 21.42 -20.01
N ASP A 266 3.37 21.31 -21.21
CA ASP A 266 4.35 20.28 -21.56
C ASP A 266 5.67 20.45 -20.77
N ALA A 267 6.16 21.69 -20.62
CA ALA A 267 7.34 21.99 -19.84
C ALA A 267 7.15 21.69 -18.34
N LEU A 268 5.99 22.04 -17.78
CA LEU A 268 5.61 21.72 -16.40
C LEU A 268 5.46 20.22 -16.21
N ALA A 269 4.79 19.51 -17.12
CA ALA A 269 4.63 18.06 -17.05
C ALA A 269 6.00 17.35 -17.10
N GLY A 270 6.91 17.77 -17.98
CA GLY A 270 8.28 17.24 -18.05
C GLY A 270 9.08 17.48 -16.76
N SER A 271 9.03 18.71 -16.22
CA SER A 271 9.74 19.08 -14.99
C SER A 271 9.18 18.34 -13.76
N THR A 272 7.85 18.25 -13.66
CA THR A 272 7.15 17.56 -12.58
C THR A 272 7.46 16.06 -12.62
N ARG A 273 7.49 15.43 -13.80
CA ARG A 273 7.94 14.04 -13.97
C ARG A 273 9.34 13.80 -13.41
N LYS A 274 10.30 14.69 -13.71
CA LYS A 274 11.66 14.57 -13.19
C LYS A 274 11.72 14.75 -11.67
N LEU A 275 10.99 15.73 -11.13
CA LEU A 275 10.94 16.00 -9.69
C LEU A 275 10.34 14.83 -8.89
N PHE A 276 9.22 14.28 -9.36
CA PHE A 276 8.59 13.13 -8.70
C PHE A 276 9.44 11.87 -8.79
N ARG A 277 10.09 11.61 -9.94
CA ARG A 277 11.06 10.51 -10.05
C ARG A 277 12.15 10.63 -8.99
N LEU A 278 12.77 11.82 -8.89
CA LEU A 278 13.81 12.08 -7.90
C LEU A 278 13.28 11.96 -6.46
N ASN A 279 12.07 12.45 -6.19
CA ASN A 279 11.42 12.31 -4.88
C ASN A 279 11.18 10.85 -4.51
N ASN A 280 10.70 10.03 -5.45
CA ASN A 280 10.47 8.60 -5.23
C ASN A 280 11.78 7.85 -5.00
N GLU A 281 12.85 8.18 -5.76
CA GLU A 281 14.20 7.65 -5.53
C GLU A 281 14.72 8.02 -4.14
N LEU A 282 14.52 9.27 -3.71
CA LEU A 282 14.90 9.75 -2.38
C LEU A 282 14.13 9.02 -1.26
N GLN A 283 12.81 8.84 -1.42
CA GLN A 283 11.99 8.11 -0.45
C GLN A 283 12.38 6.63 -0.36
N SER A 284 12.59 5.98 -1.51
CA SER A 284 13.06 4.60 -1.59
C SER A 284 14.41 4.43 -0.89
N LEU A 285 15.36 5.34 -1.18
CA LEU A 285 16.66 5.36 -0.53
C LEU A 285 16.54 5.58 0.99
N GLY A 286 15.67 6.49 1.42
CA GLY A 286 15.39 6.74 2.83
C GLY A 286 14.81 5.51 3.55
N SER A 287 13.87 4.81 2.93
CA SER A 287 13.29 3.58 3.45
C SER A 287 14.32 2.45 3.56
N ALA A 288 15.13 2.25 2.50
CA ALA A 288 16.21 1.28 2.49
C ALA A 288 17.26 1.59 3.58
N HIS A 289 17.59 2.87 3.79
CA HIS A 289 18.48 3.30 4.84
C HIS A 289 17.91 3.02 6.24
N GLN A 290 16.63 3.32 6.47
CA GLN A 290 15.96 3.03 7.74
C GLN A 290 15.91 1.53 8.04
N GLN A 291 15.68 0.70 7.02
CA GLN A 291 15.71 -0.76 7.13
C GLN A 291 17.12 -1.27 7.46
N ALA A 292 18.15 -0.68 6.85
CA ALA A 292 19.54 -0.99 7.16
C ALA A 292 19.89 -0.64 8.62
N LEU A 293 19.50 0.53 9.10
CA LEU A 293 19.69 0.94 10.51
C LEU A 293 19.00 -0.01 11.49
N THR A 294 17.76 -0.40 11.19
CA THR A 294 17.00 -1.36 12.00
C THR A 294 17.67 -2.74 12.03
N THR A 295 18.24 -3.15 10.90
CA THR A 295 18.99 -4.41 10.79
C THR A 295 20.29 -4.36 11.59
N LEU A 296 21.02 -3.24 11.55
CA LEU A 296 22.23 -3.02 12.34
C LEU A 296 21.94 -3.07 13.84
N ASP A 297 20.92 -2.34 14.33
CA ASP A 297 20.51 -2.38 15.75
C ASP A 297 20.16 -3.81 16.21
N LYS A 298 19.47 -4.58 15.36
CA LYS A 298 19.20 -6.00 15.66
C LYS A 298 20.49 -6.84 15.75
N ARG A 299 21.46 -6.59 14.89
CA ARG A 299 22.75 -7.30 14.89
C ARG A 299 23.61 -6.91 16.09
N ASP A 300 23.63 -5.64 16.47
CA ASP A 300 24.35 -5.17 17.66
C ASP A 300 23.81 -5.83 18.92
N ARG A 301 22.48 -5.91 19.07
CA ARG A 301 21.86 -6.66 20.19
C ARG A 301 22.22 -8.15 20.19
N GLN A 302 22.32 -8.78 19.03
CA GLN A 302 22.74 -10.18 18.92
C GLN A 302 24.23 -10.37 19.28
N LEU A 303 25.09 -9.43 18.86
CA LEU A 303 26.50 -9.43 19.21
C LEU A 303 26.69 -9.25 20.71
N GLU A 304 26.00 -8.28 21.32
CA GLU A 304 26.02 -8.09 22.78
C GLU A 304 25.59 -9.35 23.54
N ALA A 305 24.53 -10.03 23.09
CA ALA A 305 24.08 -11.27 23.69
C ALA A 305 25.16 -12.37 23.62
N ARG A 306 25.77 -12.56 22.45
CA ARG A 306 26.88 -13.52 22.28
C ARG A 306 28.12 -13.15 23.09
N THR A 307 28.45 -11.87 23.20
CA THR A 307 29.55 -11.42 24.04
C THR A 307 29.31 -11.77 25.50
N ARG A 308 28.08 -11.61 26.00
CA ARG A 308 27.72 -12.04 27.38
C ARG A 308 27.84 -13.56 27.55
N GLU A 309 27.38 -14.34 26.57
CA GLU A 309 27.53 -15.81 26.59
C GLU A 309 29.01 -16.22 26.62
N TRP A 310 29.85 -15.62 25.78
CA TRP A 310 31.30 -15.89 25.77
C TRP A 310 31.98 -15.51 27.08
N GLN A 311 31.60 -14.39 27.69
CA GLN A 311 32.10 -14.01 29.02
C GLN A 311 31.71 -15.03 30.08
N GLN A 312 30.49 -15.59 30.01
CA GLN A 312 30.03 -16.62 30.92
C GLN A 312 30.81 -17.93 30.74
N PHE A 313 30.97 -18.39 29.49
CA PHE A 313 31.81 -19.56 29.20
C PHE A 313 33.26 -19.38 29.65
N GLY A 314 33.82 -18.18 29.50
CA GLY A 314 35.15 -17.85 29.99
C GLY A 314 35.27 -18.06 31.51
N LYS A 315 34.29 -17.58 32.29
CA LYS A 315 34.26 -17.78 33.75
C LYS A 315 34.12 -19.25 34.14
N GLU A 316 33.28 -20.01 33.44
CA GLU A 316 33.10 -21.44 33.70
C GLU A 316 34.37 -22.23 33.41
N LEU A 317 35.08 -21.89 32.31
CA LEU A 317 36.33 -22.55 31.96
C LEU A 317 37.45 -22.22 32.96
N GLU A 318 37.50 -20.98 33.46
CA GLU A 318 38.41 -20.56 34.52
C GLU A 318 38.13 -21.31 35.84
N TYR A 319 36.85 -21.49 36.19
CA TYR A 319 36.44 -22.31 37.33
C TYR A 319 36.80 -23.80 37.16
N CYS A 320 36.51 -24.39 36.01
CA CYS A 320 36.91 -25.78 35.73
C CYS A 320 38.43 -25.97 35.83
N ARG A 321 39.21 -24.99 35.34
CA ARG A 321 40.67 -25.01 35.43
C ARG A 321 41.17 -24.94 36.87
N SER A 322 40.54 -24.13 37.73
CA SER A 322 40.91 -24.08 39.16
C SER A 322 40.61 -25.40 39.87
N VAL A 323 39.46 -26.02 39.59
CA VAL A 323 39.10 -27.35 40.12
C VAL A 323 40.09 -28.42 39.68
N VAL A 324 40.46 -28.47 38.40
CA VAL A 324 41.48 -29.42 37.91
C VAL A 324 42.81 -29.21 38.63
N THR A 325 43.25 -27.96 38.78
CA THR A 325 44.49 -27.63 39.49
C THR A 325 44.46 -28.11 40.94
N GLU A 326 43.35 -27.86 41.66
CA GLU A 326 43.16 -28.33 43.04
C GLU A 326 43.20 -29.87 43.14
N ARG A 327 42.56 -30.57 42.20
CA ARG A 327 42.56 -32.04 42.17
C ARG A 327 43.93 -32.61 41.85
N ASP A 328 44.68 -31.99 40.95
CA ASP A 328 46.06 -32.38 40.66
C ASP A 328 46.95 -32.23 41.91
N GLU A 329 46.80 -31.13 42.66
CA GLU A 329 47.51 -30.94 43.94
C GLU A 329 47.15 -32.01 44.98
N GLN A 330 45.86 -32.33 45.12
CA GLN A 330 45.38 -33.40 46.00
C GLN A 330 45.93 -34.77 45.61
N LEU A 331 45.93 -35.09 44.31
CA LEU A 331 46.49 -36.34 43.78
C LEU A 331 47.99 -36.42 44.04
N GLN A 332 48.75 -35.34 43.83
CA GLN A 332 50.17 -35.30 44.14
C GLN A 332 50.45 -35.50 45.64
N LYS A 333 49.59 -34.98 46.52
CA LYS A 333 49.70 -35.19 47.95
C LYS A 333 49.43 -36.65 48.34
N LEU A 334 48.33 -37.22 47.85
CA LEU A 334 47.98 -38.63 48.07
C LEU A 334 49.04 -39.57 47.51
N THR A 335 49.62 -39.25 46.36
CA THR A 335 50.72 -40.02 45.76
C THR A 335 51.95 -40.03 46.67
N ARG A 336 52.33 -38.86 47.22
CA ARG A 336 53.42 -38.76 48.21
C ARG A 336 53.12 -39.55 49.48
N GLU A 337 51.92 -39.41 50.04
CA GLU A 337 51.50 -40.16 51.24
C GLU A 337 51.52 -41.68 50.99
N TYR A 338 51.07 -42.13 49.81
CA TYR A 338 51.15 -43.54 49.41
C TYR A 338 52.59 -44.03 49.26
N GLU A 339 53.46 -43.25 48.61
CA GLU A 339 54.90 -43.57 48.47
C GLU A 339 55.59 -43.69 49.83
N GLU A 340 55.29 -42.79 50.77
CA GLU A 340 55.78 -42.86 52.16
C GLU A 340 55.30 -44.14 52.86
N LEU A 341 54.02 -44.48 52.72
CA LEU A 341 53.42 -45.67 53.34
C LEU A 341 54.03 -46.96 52.79
N VAL A 342 54.20 -47.07 51.48
CA VAL A 342 54.82 -48.24 50.82
C VAL A 342 56.32 -48.35 51.15
N SER A 343 56.98 -47.23 51.42
CA SER A 343 58.39 -47.18 51.84
C SER A 343 58.57 -47.51 53.33
N HIS A 344 57.49 -47.61 54.11
CA HIS A 344 57.55 -47.86 55.54
C HIS A 344 58.11 -49.27 55.86
N PRO A 345 59.06 -49.40 56.80
CA PRO A 345 59.80 -50.66 57.04
C PRO A 345 58.91 -51.88 57.30
N MET A 346 57.83 -51.71 58.07
CA MET A 346 56.87 -52.79 58.39
C MET A 346 56.13 -53.32 57.16
N ILE A 347 55.72 -52.45 56.23
CA ILE A 347 55.03 -52.85 55.00
C ILE A 347 56.02 -53.54 54.04
N ARG A 348 57.28 -53.10 54.02
CA ARG A 348 58.37 -53.77 53.29
C ARG A 348 58.65 -55.20 53.78
N VAL A 349 58.52 -55.44 55.09
CA VAL A 349 58.66 -56.76 55.72
C VAL A 349 57.45 -57.66 55.42
N VAL A 350 56.23 -57.14 55.53
CA VAL A 350 55.00 -57.88 55.18
C VAL A 350 54.97 -58.26 53.69
N ARG A 351 55.40 -57.38 52.80
CA ARG A 351 55.51 -57.67 51.36
C ARG A 351 56.55 -58.75 51.05
N LYS A 352 57.66 -58.80 51.80
CA LYS A 352 58.65 -59.89 51.74
C LYS A 352 58.12 -61.22 52.30
N LEU A 353 57.21 -61.18 53.28
CA LEU A 353 56.57 -62.39 53.83
C LEU A 353 55.51 -62.94 52.87
N PHE A 354 54.64 -62.10 52.29
CA PHE A 354 53.61 -62.53 51.33
C PHE A 354 54.16 -62.95 49.95
N MET A 355 55.31 -62.42 49.51
CA MET A 355 55.98 -62.96 48.32
C MET A 355 56.69 -64.29 48.59
N ARG A 356 56.94 -64.64 49.86
CA ARG A 356 57.50 -65.94 50.24
C ARG A 356 56.45 -67.05 50.16
N ASP A 357 55.19 -66.76 50.47
CA ASP A 357 54.08 -67.72 50.38
C ASP A 357 53.67 -68.05 48.93
N ARG A 358 53.97 -67.19 47.95
CA ARG A 358 53.67 -67.50 46.54
C ARG A 358 54.65 -68.50 45.91
N ASP A 359 55.86 -68.60 46.43
CA ASP A 359 56.86 -69.56 45.93
C ASP A 359 56.67 -70.97 46.54
N GLU A 360 55.78 -71.17 47.52
CA GLU A 360 55.51 -72.47 48.14
C GLU A 360 54.28 -73.22 47.60
N THR A 361 53.45 -72.59 46.76
CA THR A 361 52.28 -73.23 46.11
C THR A 361 52.55 -73.82 44.71
N ASP A 362 53.79 -73.78 44.22
CA ASP A 362 54.18 -74.29 42.89
C ASP A 362 55.28 -75.38 42.94
N ARG A 363 55.30 -76.15 44.04
CA ARG A 363 56.02 -77.44 44.15
C ARG A 363 55.03 -78.57 44.37
#